data_AF-A0A9E6JT44-F1
#
_entry.id   AF-A0A9E6JT44-F1
#
_cell.length_a   1.000
_cell.length_b   1.000
_cell.length_c   1.000
_cell.angle_alpha   90.00
_cell.angle_beta   90.00
_cell.angle_gamma   90.00
#
_symmetry.space_group_name_H-M   'P 1'
#
loop_
_entity.id
_entity.type
_entity.pdbx_description
1 polymer ?
#
loop_
_entity_poly.entity_id
_entity_poly.type
_entity_poly.pdbx_seq_one_letter_code
_entity_poly.pdbx_strand_id
1 'polypeptide(L)'
;FIIVRSRSLESANRFYRAGADAVVTEIFETSIQMFSELLKHFRVDPETILEQQEIIRRESGNIFREPESEAESSGSEPAGK
;
A
#
# COMPACT_ATOMS: atom_id res chain seq x y z
N PHE A 1 7.36 13.32 -9.73
CA PHE A 1 5.96 13.03 -9.40
C PHE A 1 5.34 12.14 -10.47
N ILE A 2 5.28 10.83 -10.18
CA ILE A 2 4.80 9.75 -11.03
C ILE A 2 3.75 9.00 -10.23
N ILE A 3 2.53 8.92 -10.78
CA ILE A 3 1.44 8.13 -10.24
C ILE A 3 1.27 6.89 -11.11
N VAL A 4 1.27 5.70 -10.50
CA VAL A 4 1.11 4.43 -11.21
C VAL A 4 -0.20 3.77 -10.83
N ARG A 5 -0.96 3.34 -11.84
CA ARG A 5 -2.12 2.47 -11.65
C ARG A 5 -1.70 1.01 -11.76
N SER A 6 -2.07 0.20 -10.77
CA SER A 6 -1.77 -1.23 -10.74
C SER A 6 -3.03 -2.09 -10.72
N ARG A 7 -2.99 -3.18 -11.48
CA ARG A 7 -4.03 -4.23 -11.47
C ARG A 7 -3.81 -5.28 -10.37
N SER A 8 -2.62 -5.35 -9.77
CA SER A 8 -2.32 -6.32 -8.70
C SER A 8 -1.59 -5.70 -7.52
N LEU A 9 -1.84 -6.25 -6.33
CA LEU A 9 -1.11 -5.89 -5.11
C LEU A 9 0.40 -6.17 -5.22
N GLU A 10 0.77 -7.35 -5.74
CA GLU A 10 2.18 -7.77 -5.83
C GLU A 10 3.05 -6.78 -6.61
N SER A 11 2.46 -6.11 -7.60
CA SER A 11 3.19 -5.15 -8.43
C SER A 11 3.39 -3.79 -7.73
N ALA A 12 2.61 -3.47 -6.70
CA ALA A 12 2.63 -2.14 -6.08
C ALA A 12 4.02 -1.79 -5.52
N ASN A 13 4.63 -2.76 -4.84
CA ASN A 13 5.97 -2.59 -4.27
C ASN A 13 7.06 -2.38 -5.33
N ARG A 14 6.93 -3.06 -6.47
CA ARG A 14 7.85 -2.88 -7.59
C ARG A 14 7.79 -1.45 -8.15
N PHE A 15 6.62 -0.84 -8.21
CA PHE A 15 6.46 0.51 -8.73
C PHE A 15 7.02 1.56 -7.77
N TYR A 16 6.81 1.40 -6.46
CA TYR A 16 7.46 2.26 -5.47
C TYR A 16 8.99 2.17 -5.56
N ARG A 17 9.55 0.95 -5.64
CA ARG A 17 11.00 0.74 -5.84
C ARG A 17 11.53 1.34 -7.15
N ALA A 18 10.69 1.43 -8.18
CA ALA A 18 11.05 2.05 -9.46
C ALA A 18 10.93 3.58 -9.47
N GLY A 19 10.59 4.22 -8.34
CA GLY A 19 10.48 5.66 -8.20
C GLY A 19 9.08 6.24 -8.41
N ALA A 20 8.03 5.43 -8.30
CA ALA A 20 6.67 5.96 -8.25
C ALA A 20 6.44 6.71 -6.93
N ASP A 21 5.89 7.92 -7.02
CA ASP A 21 5.52 8.72 -5.84
C ASP A 21 4.21 8.22 -5.21
N ALA A 22 3.31 7.66 -6.03
CA ALA A 22 2.06 7.06 -5.58
C ALA A 22 1.65 5.88 -6.46
N VAL A 23 1.13 4.82 -5.86
CA VAL A 23 0.59 3.65 -6.58
C VAL A 23 -0.86 3.42 -6.15
N VAL A 24 -1.78 3.49 -7.11
CA VAL A 24 -3.21 3.24 -6.90
C VAL A 24 -3.54 1.85 -7.42
N THR A 25 -4.09 0.99 -6.55
CA THR A 25 -4.44 -0.39 -6.91
C THR A 25 -5.95 -0.50 -7.17
N GLU A 26 -6.32 -0.93 -8.38
CA GLU A 26 -7.73 -0.97 -8.84
C GLU A 26 -8.62 -1.87 -7.98
N ILE A 27 -8.09 -3.02 -7.59
CA ILE A 27 -8.79 -4.00 -6.76
C ILE A 27 -9.11 -3.41 -5.38
N PHE A 28 -8.20 -2.59 -4.83
CA PHE A 28 -8.42 -1.94 -3.54
C PHE A 28 -9.56 -0.92 -3.61
N GLU A 29 -9.54 -0.02 -4.60
CA GLU A 29 -10.60 1.00 -4.72
C GLU A 29 -11.97 0.37 -4.97
N THR A 30 -12.03 -0.67 -5.80
CA THR A 30 -13.26 -1.42 -6.02
C THR A 30 -13.75 -2.11 -4.74
N SER A 31 -12.84 -2.69 -3.96
CA SER A 31 -13.17 -3.35 -2.68
C SER A 31 -13.66 -2.35 -1.64
N ILE A 32 -13.04 -1.16 -1.55
CA ILE A 32 -13.44 -0.07 -0.67
C ILE A 32 -14.84 0.42 -1.05
N GLN A 33 -15.14 0.56 -2.34
CA GLN A 33 -16.49 0.92 -2.80
C GLN A 33 -17.54 -0.13 -2.42
N MET A 34 -17.27 -1.42 -2.65
CA MET A 34 -18.20 -2.48 -2.25
C MET A 34 -18.43 -2.52 -0.74
N PHE A 35 -17.37 -2.37 0.06
CA PHE A 35 -17.48 -2.29 1.52
C PHE A 35 -18.32 -1.09 1.95
N SER A 36 -18.11 0.06 1.31
CA SER A 36 -18.89 1.27 1.59
C SER A 36 -20.37 1.10 1.27
N GLU A 37 -20.69 0.43 0.15
CA GLU A 37 -22.07 0.15 -0.23
C GLU A 37 -22.75 -0.79 0.78
N LEU A 38 -22.01 -1.77 1.31
CA LEU A 38 -22.47 -2.62 2.39
C LEU A 38 -22.78 -1.81 3.66
N LEU A 39 -21.88 -0.92 4.08
CA LEU A 39 -22.10 -0.07 5.26
C LEU A 39 -23.29 0.87 5.10
N LYS A 40 -23.49 1.45 3.91
CA LYS A 40 -24.69 2.24 3.60
C LYS A 40 -25.96 1.42 3.74
N HIS A 41 -25.97 0.17 3.27
CA HIS A 41 -27.11 -0.73 3.43
C HIS A 41 -27.48 -0.94 4.90
N PHE A 42 -26.48 -1.02 5.78
CA PHE A 42 -26.66 -1.10 7.23
C PHE A 42 -26.91 0.24 7.92
N ARG A 43 -27.10 1.33 7.16
CA ARG A 43 -27.34 2.69 7.66
C ARG A 43 -26.24 3.19 8.60
N VAL A 44 -25.02 2.77 8.37
CA VAL A 44 -23.85 3.39 9.02
C VAL A 44 -23.76 4.85 8.57
N ASP A 45 -23.36 5.71 9.50
CA ASP A 45 -23.25 7.14 9.26
C ASP A 45 -22.25 7.45 8.12
N PRO A 46 -22.57 8.34 7.17
CA PRO A 46 -21.70 8.66 6.05
C PRO A 46 -20.30 9.16 6.46
N GLU A 47 -20.17 9.91 7.55
CA GLU A 47 -18.85 10.36 8.05
C GLU A 47 -18.03 9.18 8.54
N THR A 48 -18.67 8.23 9.22
CA THR A 48 -18.00 6.99 9.66
C THR A 48 -17.53 6.18 8.44
N ILE A 49 -18.36 6.06 7.40
CA ILE A 49 -17.97 5.35 6.18
C ILE A 49 -16.74 6.03 5.54
N LEU A 50 -16.74 7.37 5.42
CA LEU A 50 -15.61 8.12 4.86
C LEU A 50 -14.33 7.92 5.68
N GLU A 51 -14.42 7.97 7.01
CA GLU A 51 -13.29 7.72 7.90
C GLU A 51 -12.72 6.31 7.70
N GLN A 52 -13.59 5.28 7.64
CA GLN A 52 -13.15 3.90 7.42
C GLN A 52 -12.50 3.71 6.06
N GLN A 53 -13.01 4.34 5.00
CA GLN A 53 -12.37 4.29 3.68
C GLN A 53 -10.94 4.87 3.74
N GLU A 54 -10.76 6.00 4.41
CA GLU A 54 -9.46 6.67 4.53
C GLU A 54 -8.46 5.86 5.37
N ILE A 55 -8.92 5.26 6.48
CA ILE A 55 -8.11 4.34 7.28
C ILE A 55 -7.62 3.17 6.42
N ILE A 56 -8.52 2.51 5.67
CA ILE A 56 -8.15 1.38 4.81
C ILE A 56 -7.11 1.80 3.75
N ARG A 57 -7.27 2.98 3.12
CA ARG A 57 -6.31 3.49 2.12
C ARG A 57 -4.92 3.78 2.72
N ARG A 58 -4.86 4.33 3.93
CA ARG A 58 -3.59 4.62 4.62
C ARG A 58 -2.89 3.35 5.07
N GLU A 59 -3.62 2.47 5.75
CA GLU A 59 -3.06 1.23 6.29
C GLU A 59 -2.62 0.29 5.17
N SER A 60 -3.38 0.22 4.07
CA SER A 60 -2.94 -0.53 2.90
C SER A 60 -1.61 0.03 2.36
N GLY A 61 -1.46 1.35 2.21
CA GLY A 61 -0.16 1.95 1.84
C GLY A 61 0.99 1.57 2.78
N ASN A 62 0.74 1.51 4.09
CA ASN A 62 1.74 1.17 5.11
C ASN A 62 2.12 -0.32 5.13
N ILE A 63 1.17 -1.24 4.93
CA ILE A 63 1.42 -2.69 4.86
C ILE A 63 2.39 -3.02 3.71
N PHE A 64 2.38 -2.23 2.64
CA PHE A 64 3.21 -2.50 1.47
C PHE A 64 4.55 -1.79 1.49
N ARG A 65 4.80 -0.78 2.34
CA ARG A 65 6.20 -0.40 2.61
C ARG A 65 6.85 -1.57 3.35
N GLU A 66 7.65 -2.37 2.66
CA GLU A 66 8.63 -3.22 3.36
C GLU A 66 9.36 -2.31 4.35
N PRO A 67 9.55 -2.73 5.63
CA PRO A 67 10.46 -2.01 6.49
C PRO A 67 11.77 -1.94 5.73
N GLU A 68 12.33 -0.72 5.58
CA GLU A 68 13.66 -0.56 5.02
C GLU A 68 14.56 -1.54 5.77
N SER A 69 14.93 -2.65 5.13
CA SER A 69 15.91 -3.51 5.73
C SER A 69 17.17 -2.66 5.77
N GLU A 70 17.71 -2.50 6.97
CA GLU A 70 19.02 -1.94 7.21
C GLU A 70 20.03 -2.81 6.45
N ALA A 71 20.22 -2.51 5.18
CA ALA A 71 21.27 -3.07 4.37
C ALA A 71 22.45 -2.11 4.43
N GLU A 72 23.54 -2.65 5.00
CA GLU A 72 24.94 -2.32 4.73
C GLU A 72 25.71 -1.44 5.74
N SER A 73 26.30 -2.13 6.72
CA SER A 73 27.69 -1.91 7.17
C SER A 73 28.13 -3.22 7.83
N SER A 74 29.15 -3.98 7.44
CA SER A 74 30.20 -3.83 6.44
C SER A 74 30.80 -5.23 6.30
N GLY A 75 30.70 -5.84 5.12
CA GLY A 75 31.56 -6.97 4.76
C GLY A 75 32.95 -6.45 4.39
N SER A 76 34.00 -7.05 4.93
CA SER A 76 35.34 -7.05 4.34
C SER A 76 36.06 -8.34 4.74
N GLU A 77 36.17 -9.25 3.77
CA GLU A 77 37.03 -10.45 3.64
C GLU A 77 38.55 -10.14 3.73
N PRO A 78 39.54 -11.07 3.55
CA PRO A 78 39.54 -12.54 3.48
C PRO A 78 40.71 -13.25 4.24
N ALA A 79 40.71 -14.60 4.21
CA ALA A 79 41.81 -15.58 4.18
C ALA A 79 43.17 -15.36 4.92
N GLY A 80 43.56 -16.37 5.73
CA GLY A 80 44.95 -16.85 5.80
C GLY A 80 45.56 -17.07 7.20
N LYS A 81 45.54 -18.31 7.69
CA LYS A 81 46.72 -19.14 8.08
C LYS A 81 46.29 -20.49 8.63
#